data_AF-A0A7S0AGY9-F1
#
_entry.id   AF-A0A7S0AGY9-F1
#
_cell.length_a   1.000
_cell.length_b   1.000
_cell.length_c   1.000
_cell.angle_alpha   90.00
_cell.angle_beta   90.00
_cell.angle_gamma   90.00
#
_symmetry.space_group_name_H-M   'P 1'
#
loop_
_entity.id
_entity.type
_entity.pdbx_description
1 polymer ?
#
loop_
_entity_poly.entity_id
_entity_poly.type
_entity_poly.pdbx_seq_one_letter_code
_entity_poly.pdbx_strand_id
1 'polypeptide(L)'
;VRPGCRCSYEYGGTFWPAEEMPQWLVDVEREVWGLLGGDSPTAALEPPNSCVLNYYADAQHFVDWHADDEPVFEGLGRDCRIVSLSLGATRPKRKHLTFDLAAGDIITMEGLFQ
;
A
#
# COMPACT_ATOMS: atom_id res chain seq x y z
N VAL A 1 11.14 -0.09 1.80
CA VAL A 1 11.16 1.07 2.73
C VAL A 1 12.03 2.19 2.19
N ARG A 2 11.88 3.44 2.67
CA ARG A 2 12.79 4.55 2.33
C ARG A 2 14.24 4.24 2.71
N PRO A 3 15.22 4.85 2.02
CA PRO A 3 16.64 4.68 2.34
C PRO A 3 16.94 4.91 3.83
N GLY A 4 17.71 4.00 4.43
CA GLY A 4 18.10 4.05 5.85
C GLY A 4 17.09 3.48 6.85
N CYS A 5 15.85 3.17 6.44
CA CYS A 5 14.87 2.51 7.30
C CYS A 5 15.18 1.01 7.48
N ARG A 6 14.91 0.47 8.68
CA ARG A 6 15.17 -0.93 9.04
C ARG A 6 13.92 -1.69 9.50
N CYS A 7 12.73 -1.12 9.29
CA CYS A 7 11.47 -1.74 9.70
C CYS A 7 11.20 -2.99 8.85
N SER A 8 11.08 -4.14 9.50
CA SER A 8 10.63 -5.38 8.88
C SER A 8 9.11 -5.37 8.70
N TYR A 9 8.62 -6.25 7.82
CA TYR A 9 7.21 -6.53 7.63
C TYR A 9 6.92 -7.97 8.04
N GLU A 10 5.84 -8.17 8.81
CA GLU A 10 5.44 -9.47 9.33
C GLU A 10 3.95 -9.66 9.09
N TYR A 11 3.59 -10.73 8.38
CA TYR A 11 2.19 -11.03 8.08
C TYR A 11 1.98 -12.54 7.96
N GLY A 12 0.92 -13.05 8.58
CA GLY A 12 0.54 -14.46 8.45
C GLY A 12 1.63 -15.47 8.85
N GLY A 13 2.50 -15.10 9.79
CA GLY A 13 3.66 -15.92 10.20
C GLY A 13 4.85 -15.87 9.23
N THR A 14 4.80 -15.04 8.20
CA THR A 14 5.93 -14.73 7.32
C THR A 14 6.68 -13.49 7.80
N PHE A 15 7.98 -13.45 7.53
CA PHE A 15 8.85 -12.34 7.90
C PHE A 15 9.60 -11.85 6.66
N TRP A 16 9.59 -10.54 6.44
CA TRP A 16 10.27 -9.88 5.33
C TRP A 16 11.23 -8.82 5.89
N PRO A 17 12.54 -8.93 5.62
CA PRO A 17 13.49 -7.91 6.05
C PRO A 17 13.23 -6.59 5.33
N ALA A 18 13.70 -5.50 5.93
CA ALA A 18 13.59 -4.19 5.32
C ALA A 18 14.48 -4.13 4.05
N GLU A 19 13.84 -3.95 2.89
CA GLU A 19 14.54 -3.68 1.63
C GLU A 19 14.34 -2.23 1.23
N GLU A 20 15.43 -1.53 0.90
CA GLU A 20 15.34 -0.18 0.36
C GLU A 20 14.59 -0.21 -0.98
N MET A 21 13.65 0.71 -1.16
CA MET A 21 12.89 0.78 -2.40
C MET A 21 13.83 1.05 -3.57
N PRO A 22 13.85 0.19 -4.60
CA PRO A 22 14.65 0.45 -5.79
C PRO A 22 14.14 1.69 -6.52
N GLN A 23 15.00 2.35 -7.30
CA GLN A 23 14.68 3.64 -7.94
C GLN A 23 13.39 3.60 -8.76
N TRP A 24 13.13 2.51 -9.48
CA TRP A 24 11.90 2.37 -10.26
C TRP A 24 10.64 2.41 -9.40
N LEU A 25 10.68 1.89 -8.17
CA LEU A 25 9.55 1.89 -7.25
C LEU A 25 9.35 3.28 -6.64
N VAL A 26 10.44 3.99 -6.35
CA VAL A 26 10.41 5.40 -5.94
C VAL A 26 9.83 6.28 -7.03
N ASP A 27 10.13 6.00 -8.30
CA ASP A 27 9.56 6.72 -9.43
C ASP A 27 8.05 6.46 -9.55
N VAL A 28 7.59 5.21 -9.43
CA VAL A 28 6.16 4.87 -9.41
C VAL A 28 5.44 5.55 -8.25
N GLU A 29 6.02 5.49 -7.04
CA GLU A 29 5.48 6.13 -5.85
C GLU A 29 5.32 7.65 -6.05
N ARG A 30 6.32 8.32 -6.63
CA ARG A 30 6.27 9.75 -6.94
C ARG A 30 5.14 10.08 -7.92
N GLU A 31 4.97 9.31 -8.99
CA GLU A 31 3.88 9.55 -9.96
C GLU A 31 2.50 9.37 -9.32
N VAL A 32 2.32 8.29 -8.55
CA VAL A 32 1.07 8.04 -7.81
C VAL A 32 0.81 9.18 -6.81
N TRP A 33 1.83 9.61 -6.09
CA TRP A 33 1.73 10.70 -5.12
C TRP A 33 1.33 12.03 -5.78
N GLY A 34 1.93 12.34 -6.93
CA GLY A 34 1.59 13.52 -7.73
C GLY A 34 0.12 13.50 -8.20
N LEU A 35 -0.39 12.34 -8.64
CA LEU A 35 -1.79 12.17 -9.03
C LEU A 35 -2.78 12.40 -7.87
N LEU A 36 -2.37 12.08 -6.64
CA LEU A 36 -3.15 12.33 -5.44
C LEU A 36 -3.06 13.79 -4.95
N GLY A 37 -2.36 14.66 -5.69
CA GLY A 37 -2.15 16.05 -5.31
C GLY A 37 -1.17 16.23 -4.14
N GLY A 38 -0.34 15.21 -3.88
CA GLY A 38 0.60 15.18 -2.77
C GLY A 38 1.72 16.24 -2.84
N ASP A 39 1.96 16.80 -4.03
CA ASP A 39 2.88 17.92 -4.22
C ASP A 39 2.24 19.29 -3.93
N SER A 40 0.95 19.31 -3.58
CA SER A 40 0.27 20.56 -3.24
C SER A 40 0.88 21.18 -1.98
N PRO A 41 1.23 22.48 -1.97
CA PRO A 41 1.70 23.18 -0.77
C PRO A 41 0.67 23.21 0.37
N THR A 42 -0.59 22.88 0.06
CA THR A 42 -1.68 22.76 1.02
C THR A 42 -2.02 21.31 1.34
N ALA A 43 -1.29 20.33 0.80
CA ALA A 43 -1.47 18.93 1.13
C ALA A 43 -1.12 18.75 2.61
N ALA A 44 -2.10 18.32 3.40
CA ALA A 44 -1.89 17.93 4.79
C ALA A 44 -1.30 16.51 4.92
N LEU A 45 -0.67 16.00 3.85
CA LEU A 45 -0.34 14.59 3.71
C LEU A 45 1.17 14.41 3.51
N GLU A 46 1.75 13.48 4.25
CA GLU A 46 3.14 13.05 4.09
C GLU A 46 3.22 11.94 3.02
N PRO A 47 4.26 11.92 2.19
CA PRO A 47 4.42 10.89 1.18
C PRO A 47 4.62 9.49 1.79
N PRO A 48 4.24 8.41 1.09
CA PRO A 48 4.52 7.06 1.53
C PRO A 48 6.01 6.85 1.82
N ASN A 49 6.31 6.05 2.84
CA ASN A 49 7.69 5.78 3.26
C ASN A 49 8.07 4.30 3.18
N SER A 50 7.11 3.45 2.79
CA SER A 50 7.25 2.02 2.66
C SER A 50 6.24 1.52 1.62
N CYS A 51 6.47 0.32 1.11
CA CYS A 51 5.62 -0.30 0.11
C CYS A 51 5.67 -1.82 0.32
N VAL A 52 4.51 -2.46 0.35
CA VAL A 52 4.35 -3.91 0.26
C VAL A 52 3.89 -4.24 -1.15
N LEU A 53 4.57 -5.19 -1.80
CA LEU A 53 4.27 -5.63 -3.16
C LEU A 53 3.59 -6.99 -3.12
N ASN A 54 2.34 -7.04 -3.56
CA ASN A 54 1.59 -8.29 -3.71
C ASN A 54 1.60 -8.76 -5.16
N TYR A 55 2.19 -9.94 -5.42
CA TYR A 55 2.20 -10.56 -6.74
C TYR A 55 1.21 -11.72 -6.81
N TYR A 56 0.22 -11.59 -7.68
CA TYR A 56 -0.79 -12.62 -7.94
C TYR A 56 -0.54 -13.21 -9.33
N ALA A 57 -0.01 -14.44 -9.37
CA ALA A 57 0.31 -15.10 -10.63
C ALA A 57 -0.95 -15.47 -11.45
N ASP A 58 -2.04 -15.75 -10.76
CA ASP A 58 -3.33 -16.12 -11.34
C ASP A 58 -4.50 -15.75 -10.41
N ALA A 59 -5.71 -16.17 -10.79
CA ALA A 59 -6.93 -15.90 -10.05
C ALA A 59 -7.08 -16.71 -8.75
N GLN A 60 -6.25 -17.73 -8.52
CA GLN A 60 -6.25 -18.54 -7.30
C GLN A 60 -5.43 -17.89 -6.18
N HIS A 61 -4.54 -16.95 -6.50
CA HIS A 61 -3.82 -16.18 -5.49
C HIS A 61 -4.70 -15.05 -4.96
N PHE A 62 -4.93 -14.98 -3.66
CA PHE A 62 -5.66 -13.90 -3.00
C PHE A 62 -5.08 -13.64 -1.61
N VAL A 63 -5.42 -12.49 -1.05
CA VAL A 63 -5.24 -12.21 0.37
C VAL A 63 -6.62 -12.26 1.02
N ASP A 64 -6.73 -12.97 2.13
CA ASP A 64 -8.00 -13.14 2.84
C ASP A 64 -8.39 -11.85 3.58
N TRP A 65 -9.59 -11.80 4.15
CA TRP A 65 -10.06 -10.68 4.95
C TRP A 65 -9.12 -10.42 6.12
N HIS A 66 -8.53 -9.23 6.15
CA HIS A 66 -7.65 -8.75 7.21
C HIS A 66 -7.78 -7.23 7.34
N ALA A 67 -7.27 -6.72 8.45
CA ALA A 67 -6.92 -5.31 8.64
C ALA A 67 -5.40 -5.19 8.47
N ASP A 68 -4.91 -4.03 8.03
CA ASP A 68 -3.46 -3.75 8.02
C ASP A 68 -3.01 -3.33 9.44
N ASP A 69 -3.06 -4.27 10.38
CA ASP A 69 -2.74 -4.08 11.81
C ASP A 69 -1.28 -4.40 12.17
N GLU A 70 -0.43 -4.57 11.17
CA GLU A 70 0.98 -4.88 11.36
C GLU A 70 1.69 -3.75 12.12
N PRO A 71 2.63 -4.07 13.04
CA PRO A 71 3.30 -3.07 13.87
C PRO A 71 3.98 -1.93 13.10
N VAL A 72 4.43 -2.20 11.87
CA VAL A 72 5.07 -1.20 11.00
C VAL A 72 4.11 -0.08 10.56
N PHE A 73 2.81 -0.36 10.52
CA PHE A 73 1.79 0.62 10.14
C PHE A 73 1.29 1.43 11.34
N GLU A 74 1.41 0.89 12.56
CA GLU A 74 0.84 1.47 13.77
C GLU A 74 -0.66 1.79 13.62
N GLY A 75 -1.38 1.05 12.75
CA GLY A 75 -2.76 1.34 12.34
C GLY A 75 -3.79 1.29 13.47
N LEU A 76 -3.41 0.71 14.62
CA LEU A 76 -4.23 0.70 15.85
C LEU A 76 -4.00 1.93 16.75
N GLY A 77 -2.88 2.64 16.58
CA GLY A 77 -2.47 3.77 17.43
C GLY A 77 -2.60 5.14 16.75
N ARG A 78 -2.58 5.18 15.42
CA ARG A 78 -2.76 6.40 14.62
C ARG A 78 -3.31 6.08 13.23
N ASP A 79 -3.82 7.11 12.56
CA ASP A 79 -4.15 7.02 11.14
C ASP A 79 -2.87 6.67 10.36
N CYS A 80 -2.92 5.52 9.69
CA CYS A 80 -1.92 5.09 8.72
C CYS A 80 -2.62 5.12 7.36
N ARG A 81 -2.30 6.09 6.52
CA ARG A 81 -2.90 6.18 5.18
C ARG A 81 -2.22 5.20 4.24
N ILE A 82 -3.01 4.31 3.65
CA ILE A 82 -2.56 3.31 2.69
C ILE A 82 -2.98 3.74 1.29
N VAL A 83 -2.00 3.78 0.39
CA VAL A 83 -2.21 4.02 -1.04
C VAL A 83 -1.97 2.70 -1.78
N SER A 84 -3.02 2.15 -2.38
CA SER A 84 -2.99 0.88 -3.10
C SER A 84 -3.10 1.13 -4.61
N LEU A 85 -2.03 0.85 -5.35
CA LEU A 85 -2.01 0.85 -6.81
C LEU A 85 -2.20 -0.58 -7.35
N SER A 86 -3.11 -0.76 -8.31
CA SER A 86 -3.32 -2.04 -9.00
C SER A 86 -2.71 -2.03 -10.40
N LEU A 87 -1.96 -3.07 -10.75
CA LEU A 87 -1.33 -3.23 -12.07
C LEU A 87 -1.64 -4.62 -12.63
N GLY A 88 -1.92 -4.71 -13.94
CA GLY A 88 -2.17 -5.99 -14.63
C GLY A 88 -3.64 -6.37 -14.71
N ALA A 89 -3.95 -7.65 -14.47
CA ALA A 89 -5.30 -8.18 -14.63
C ALA A 89 -6.28 -7.61 -13.60
N THR A 90 -7.52 -7.33 -14.01
CA THR A 90 -8.58 -6.84 -13.12
C THR A 90 -8.90 -7.86 -12.03
N ARG A 91 -9.04 -7.41 -10.77
CA ARG A 91 -9.34 -8.27 -9.62
C ARG A 91 -10.50 -7.72 -8.78
N PRO A 92 -11.40 -8.58 -8.29
CA PRO A 92 -12.43 -8.15 -7.35
C PRO A 92 -11.82 -7.88 -5.97
N LYS A 93 -12.06 -6.69 -5.42
CA LYS A 93 -11.80 -6.37 -4.01
C LYS A 93 -13.11 -6.46 -3.22
N ARG A 94 -13.07 -7.19 -2.11
CA ARG A 94 -14.22 -7.40 -1.23
C ARG A 94 -13.88 -6.81 0.15
N LYS A 95 -14.53 -5.69 0.50
CA LYS A 95 -14.72 -5.24 1.89
C LYS A 95 -16.24 -5.24 2.16
N HIS A 96 -16.78 -4.29 2.92
CA HIS A 96 -18.23 -4.10 3.05
C HIS A 96 -18.94 -3.79 1.71
N LEU A 97 -18.18 -3.33 0.71
CA LEU A 97 -18.59 -3.20 -0.68
C LEU A 97 -17.70 -4.08 -1.55
N THR A 98 -18.26 -4.59 -2.65
CA THR A 98 -17.51 -5.32 -3.68
C THR A 98 -17.37 -4.44 -4.90
N PHE A 99 -16.15 -4.30 -5.39
CA PHE A 99 -15.83 -3.56 -6.61
C PHE A 99 -14.59 -4.16 -7.27
N ASP A 100 -14.43 -3.91 -8.57
CA ASP A 100 -13.30 -4.39 -9.33
C ASP A 100 -12.17 -3.36 -9.32
N LEU A 101 -10.93 -3.86 -9.28
CA LEU A 101 -9.70 -3.09 -9.42
C LEU A 101 -9.05 -3.44 -10.74
N ALA A 102 -9.08 -2.52 -11.68
CA ALA A 102 -8.42 -2.63 -12.97
C ALA A 102 -6.98 -2.09 -12.92
N ALA A 103 -6.23 -2.29 -14.02
CA ALA A 103 -4.91 -1.71 -14.17
C ALA A 103 -4.95 -0.18 -14.09
N GLY A 104 -4.12 0.39 -13.22
CA GLY A 104 -4.02 1.83 -13.00
C GLY A 104 -4.95 2.35 -11.90
N ASP A 105 -5.85 1.53 -11.36
CA ASP A 105 -6.72 1.97 -10.28
C ASP A 105 -5.91 2.21 -8.99
N ILE A 106 -6.19 3.35 -8.37
CA ILE A 106 -5.61 3.79 -7.10
C ILE A 106 -6.73 3.88 -6.07
N ILE A 107 -6.52 3.26 -4.91
CA ILE A 107 -7.41 3.40 -3.76
C ILE A 107 -6.60 4.00 -2.62
N THR A 108 -7.16 5.04 -1.97
CA THR A 108 -6.70 5.45 -0.65
C THR A 108 -7.61 4.85 0.41
N MET A 109 -6.99 4.33 1.45
CA MET A 109 -7.65 3.92 2.68
C MET A 109 -7.09 4.83 3.76
N GLU A 110 -7.96 5.51 4.50
CA GLU A 110 -7.59 6.64 5.35
C GLU A 110 -8.34 6.57 6.68
N GLY A 111 -7.79 7.16 7.74
CA GLY A 111 -8.35 7.05 9.08
C GLY A 111 -8.07 5.68 9.70
N LEU A 112 -9.00 5.17 10.51
CA LEU A 112 -8.89 3.87 11.18
C LEU A 112 -9.65 2.77 10.42
N PHE A 113 -9.54 2.78 9.09
CA PHE A 113 -10.29 1.89 8.17
C PHE A 113 -9.41 0.88 7.41
N GLN A 114 -8.18 0.69 7.89
CA GLN A 114 -7.28 -0.32 7.32
C GLN A 114 -7.79 -1.72 7.64
#